data_AF-A0A3M2BHK4-F1
#
_entry.id   AF-A0A3M2BHK4-F1
#
_cell.length_a   1.000
_cell.length_b   1.000
_cell.length_c   1.000
_cell.angle_alpha   90.00
_cell.angle_beta   90.00
_cell.angle_gamma   90.00
#
_symmetry.space_group_name_H-M   'P 1'
#
loop_
_entity.id
_entity.type
_entity.pdbx_description
1 polymer ?
#
loop_
_entity_poly.entity_id
_entity_poly.type
_entity_poly.pdbx_seq_one_letter_code
_entity_poly.pdbx_strand_id
1 'polypeptide(L)'
;MIRAGMKNHPSPPRRRGRQDLEGRPLARLLSGLVLFMGLVISSHALASGKHDDKGTGHASGSVAAVSKPAKVPWKGYIKRQWGVEVLYVRRTAAGYMLEFRYRVLDPKKAKPLIVRKTKPVMTHHESGAKLVVPAPETTGPMRNTFNQVAGQTYWMFFSNPAKLVKPGDHVDIRIGKFEVKGLVVQ
;
A
#
# COMPACT_ATOMS: atom_id res chain seq x y z
N MET A 1 -52.14 7.25 -46.55
CA MET A 1 -51.10 6.22 -46.77
C MET A 1 -49.82 6.90 -47.24
N ILE A 2 -48.83 7.09 -46.35
CA ILE A 2 -47.50 7.60 -46.74
C ILE A 2 -46.44 6.74 -46.03
N ARG A 3 -45.59 6.11 -46.84
CA ARG A 3 -44.43 5.27 -46.49
C ARG A 3 -43.39 6.09 -45.73
N ALA A 4 -42.92 5.59 -44.58
CA ALA A 4 -41.67 6.02 -43.96
C ALA A 4 -40.60 4.96 -44.22
N GLY A 5 -39.59 5.32 -45.01
CA GLY A 5 -38.47 4.47 -45.41
C GLY A 5 -37.51 4.17 -44.27
N MET A 6 -37.19 2.89 -44.10
CA MET A 6 -36.15 2.36 -43.24
C MET A 6 -34.78 2.86 -43.70
N LYS A 7 -34.04 3.51 -42.78
CA LYS A 7 -32.64 3.93 -43.01
C LYS A 7 -31.72 2.78 -42.61
N ASN A 8 -31.01 2.22 -43.59
CA ASN A 8 -30.01 1.18 -43.41
C ASN A 8 -28.77 1.74 -42.72
N HIS A 9 -28.37 1.17 -41.58
CA HIS A 9 -27.06 1.42 -40.96
C HIS A 9 -26.00 0.47 -41.54
N PRO A 10 -24.85 0.95 -42.02
CA PRO A 10 -23.75 0.07 -42.42
C PRO A 10 -23.06 -0.54 -41.19
N SER A 11 -22.80 -1.84 -41.25
CA SER A 11 -22.03 -2.58 -40.24
C SER A 11 -20.54 -2.18 -40.25
N PRO A 12 -19.84 -2.18 -39.09
CA PRO A 12 -18.42 -1.88 -39.04
C PRO A 12 -17.56 -3.03 -39.61
N PRO A 13 -16.34 -2.75 -40.10
CA PRO A 13 -15.48 -3.75 -40.73
C PRO A 13 -14.89 -4.74 -39.71
N ARG A 14 -14.88 -6.03 -40.10
CA ARG A 14 -14.16 -7.10 -39.39
C ARG A 14 -12.65 -6.87 -39.50
N ARG A 15 -11.97 -6.55 -38.39
CA ARG A 15 -10.50 -6.59 -38.32
C ARG A 15 -10.03 -8.05 -38.33
N ARG A 16 -9.27 -8.41 -39.38
CA ARG A 16 -8.53 -9.67 -39.53
C ARG A 16 -7.03 -9.34 -39.56
N GLY A 17 -6.23 -10.15 -38.87
CA GLY A 17 -4.76 -10.08 -38.76
C GLY A 17 -4.41 -10.16 -37.27
N ARG A 18 -4.11 -11.31 -36.66
CA ARG A 18 -3.06 -12.31 -36.94
C ARG A 18 -1.72 -11.64 -37.17
N GLN A 19 -1.07 -11.27 -36.07
CA GLN A 19 0.37 -11.06 -36.03
C GLN A 19 0.94 -11.67 -34.73
N ASP A 20 1.66 -12.77 -34.94
CA ASP A 20 2.94 -13.19 -34.34
C ASP A 20 3.20 -12.99 -32.83
N LEU A 21 3.36 -14.12 -32.13
CA LEU A 21 4.18 -14.25 -30.93
C LEU A 21 4.88 -15.62 -30.99
N GLU A 22 5.82 -15.69 -31.93
CA GLU A 22 6.88 -16.70 -32.00
C GLU A 22 7.80 -16.57 -30.77
N GLY A 23 8.25 -17.72 -30.27
CA GLY A 23 8.89 -17.88 -28.98
C GLY A 23 10.21 -17.15 -28.81
N ARG A 24 10.50 -16.79 -27.56
CA ARG A 24 11.86 -16.43 -27.13
C ARG A 24 12.28 -17.42 -26.03
N PRO A 25 13.38 -18.18 -26.23
CA PRO A 25 13.83 -19.16 -25.25
C PRO A 25 14.46 -18.50 -24.02
N LEU A 26 14.13 -19.09 -22.87
CA LEU A 26 14.76 -18.88 -21.56
C LEU A 26 16.26 -19.18 -21.63
N ALA A 27 17.09 -18.18 -21.32
CA ALA A 27 18.48 -18.42 -20.94
C ALA A 27 18.61 -18.26 -19.42
N ARG A 28 18.80 -19.39 -18.74
CA ARG A 28 19.26 -19.52 -17.36
C ARG A 28 20.79 -19.63 -17.38
N LEU A 29 21.48 -18.83 -16.58
CA LEU A 29 22.88 -19.01 -16.16
C LEU A 29 22.92 -18.63 -14.67
N LEU A 30 22.84 -19.56 -13.72
CA LEU A 30 23.89 -20.43 -13.15
C LEU A 30 25.15 -19.70 -12.63
N SER A 31 25.27 -19.76 -11.29
CA SER A 31 26.47 -20.10 -10.52
C SER A 31 27.59 -19.08 -10.35
N GLY A 32 27.89 -18.81 -9.07
CA GLY A 32 29.06 -18.06 -8.61
C GLY A 32 29.19 -18.07 -7.09
N LEU A 33 29.45 -19.27 -6.54
CA LEU A 33 30.02 -19.53 -5.20
C LEU A 33 31.43 -18.91 -5.09
N VAL A 34 31.92 -18.65 -3.86
CA VAL A 34 33.34 -18.38 -3.40
C VAL A 34 33.39 -17.09 -2.55
N LEU A 35 33.96 -16.98 -1.33
CA LEU A 35 34.68 -17.87 -0.42
C LEU A 35 34.54 -17.28 1.01
N PHE A 36 34.43 -18.13 2.03
CA PHE A 36 34.67 -17.76 3.44
C PHE A 36 36.15 -18.02 3.76
N MET A 37 36.90 -16.97 4.13
CA MET A 37 38.18 -17.00 4.86
C MET A 37 38.30 -15.58 5.46
N GLY A 38 38.41 -15.35 6.77
CA GLY A 38 39.19 -16.04 7.77
C GLY A 38 40.30 -15.09 8.20
N LEU A 39 40.09 -14.32 9.27
CA LEU A 39 41.21 -13.78 10.04
C LEU A 39 40.79 -13.54 11.50
N VAL A 40 41.23 -14.46 12.34
CA VAL A 40 41.36 -14.31 13.78
C VAL A 40 42.65 -13.53 14.03
N ILE A 41 42.55 -12.39 14.70
CA ILE A 41 43.71 -11.83 15.41
C ILE A 41 43.29 -11.63 16.86
N SER A 42 43.78 -12.54 17.69
CA SER A 42 43.81 -12.43 19.14
C SER A 42 44.97 -11.51 19.49
N SER A 43 44.69 -10.37 20.14
CA SER A 43 45.70 -9.54 20.78
C SER A 43 45.27 -9.23 22.20
N HIS A 44 45.86 -9.95 23.14
CA HIS A 44 45.90 -9.57 24.55
C HIS A 44 46.93 -8.45 24.70
N ALA A 45 46.51 -7.29 25.21
CA ALA A 45 47.42 -6.30 25.77
C ALA A 45 46.90 -5.93 27.17
N LEU A 46 47.56 -6.51 28.16
CA LEU A 46 47.44 -6.17 29.57
C LEU A 46 48.28 -4.90 29.79
N ALA A 47 47.62 -3.77 30.03
CA ALA A 47 48.29 -2.55 30.48
C ALA A 47 47.52 -1.98 31.67
N SER A 48 48.13 -2.17 32.84
CA SER A 48 47.78 -1.54 34.10
C SER A 48 47.94 -0.02 33.98
N GLY A 49 46.85 0.72 34.14
CA GLY A 49 46.83 2.18 34.22
C GLY A 49 45.74 2.62 35.17
N LYS A 50 46.10 2.75 36.45
CA LYS A 50 45.27 3.30 37.51
C LYS A 50 45.08 4.79 37.22
N HIS A 51 43.86 5.20 36.89
CA HIS A 51 43.48 6.61 36.81
C HIS A 51 42.12 6.77 37.48
N ASP A 52 42.16 7.32 38.69
CA ASP A 52 41.01 7.73 39.48
C ASP A 52 40.45 9.02 38.86
N ASP A 53 39.27 8.95 38.22
CA ASP A 53 38.46 10.15 38.00
C ASP A 53 36.96 9.83 38.07
N LYS A 54 36.24 10.72 38.77
CA LYS A 54 34.83 10.64 39.10
C LYS A 54 33.98 10.89 37.85
N GLY A 55 33.13 9.92 37.51
CA GLY A 55 32.16 10.09 36.43
C GLY A 55 30.98 9.15 36.56
N THR A 56 29.93 9.63 37.22
CA THR A 56 28.51 9.34 36.96
C THR A 56 28.18 7.95 36.40
N GLY A 57 27.69 7.08 37.30
CA GLY A 57 27.11 5.79 36.96
C GLY A 57 25.93 5.94 36.00
N HIS A 58 26.18 5.62 34.73
CA HIS A 58 25.14 5.29 33.79
C HIS A 58 24.63 3.90 34.15
N ALA A 59 23.55 3.89 34.94
CA ALA A 59 22.73 2.72 35.15
C ALA A 59 22.43 2.08 33.80
N SER A 60 22.80 0.80 33.68
CA SER A 60 22.43 -0.11 32.59
C SER A 60 20.91 -0.24 32.57
N GLY A 61 20.27 0.71 31.93
CA GLY A 61 18.83 0.76 31.69
C GLY A 61 18.50 -0.13 30.50
N SER A 62 18.07 -1.34 30.82
CA SER A 62 17.05 -2.12 30.10
C SER A 62 16.79 -1.66 28.65
N VAL A 63 17.34 -2.40 27.69
CA VAL A 63 16.91 -2.38 26.28
C VAL A 63 15.38 -2.34 26.24
N ALA A 64 14.86 -1.15 25.94
CA ALA A 64 13.44 -0.90 25.91
C ALA A 64 12.82 -1.86 24.89
N ALA A 65 12.04 -2.80 25.40
CA ALA A 65 11.17 -3.64 24.60
C ALA A 65 10.47 -2.74 23.59
N VAL A 66 10.58 -3.07 22.30
CA VAL A 66 9.83 -2.44 21.22
C VAL A 66 8.36 -2.47 21.63
N SER A 67 7.87 -1.33 22.10
CA SER A 67 6.53 -1.23 22.65
C SER A 67 5.56 -1.40 21.49
N LYS A 68 4.67 -2.38 21.63
CA LYS A 68 3.50 -2.56 20.75
C LYS A 68 2.88 -1.19 20.52
N PRO A 69 2.65 -0.76 19.26
CA PRO A 69 2.16 0.59 19.00
C PRO A 69 0.86 0.79 19.78
N ALA A 70 0.85 1.80 20.65
CA ALA A 70 -0.32 2.15 21.43
C ALA A 70 -1.52 2.28 20.48
N LYS A 71 -2.61 1.55 20.77
CA LYS A 71 -3.88 1.68 20.06
C LYS A 71 -4.44 3.07 20.35
N VAL A 72 -3.96 4.09 19.64
CA VAL A 72 -4.72 5.34 19.52
C VAL A 72 -6.07 4.94 18.95
N PRO A 73 -7.21 5.34 19.55
CA PRO A 73 -8.53 5.06 19.01
C PRO A 73 -8.75 5.94 17.76
N TRP A 74 -7.99 5.61 16.70
CA TRP A 74 -7.90 6.36 15.46
C TRP A 74 -9.27 6.49 14.82
N LYS A 75 -10.18 5.52 15.01
CA LYS A 75 -11.56 5.59 14.51
C LYS A 75 -12.27 6.88 14.93
N GLY A 76 -12.17 7.27 16.20
CA GLY A 76 -12.80 8.50 16.70
C GLY A 76 -12.12 9.76 16.16
N TYR A 77 -10.79 9.76 16.11
CA TYR A 77 -10.00 10.85 15.54
C TYR A 77 -10.31 11.06 14.05
N ILE A 78 -10.37 9.97 13.27
CA ILE A 78 -10.64 10.00 11.83
C ILE A 78 -12.04 10.58 11.53
N LYS A 79 -13.06 10.16 12.28
CA LYS A 79 -14.41 10.74 12.16
C LYS A 79 -14.41 12.24 12.41
N ARG A 80 -13.79 12.70 13.50
CA ARG A 80 -13.80 14.13 13.89
C ARG A 80 -12.96 15.02 12.96
N GLN A 81 -11.74 14.59 12.65
CA GLN A 81 -10.76 15.40 11.92
C GLN A 81 -11.00 15.36 10.41
N TRP A 82 -11.34 14.19 9.87
CA TRP A 82 -11.40 13.97 8.44
C TRP A 82 -12.82 13.81 7.92
N GLY A 83 -13.82 13.74 8.80
CA GLY A 83 -15.22 13.63 8.39
C GLY A 83 -15.49 12.34 7.64
N VAL A 84 -14.76 11.26 7.94
CA VAL A 84 -14.97 9.95 7.31
C VAL A 84 -15.02 8.85 8.34
N GLU A 85 -15.77 7.80 8.03
CA GLU A 85 -15.81 6.55 8.77
C GLU A 85 -15.17 5.46 7.91
N VAL A 86 -14.09 4.87 8.41
CA VAL A 86 -13.49 3.69 7.77
C VAL A 86 -14.39 2.49 8.02
N LEU A 87 -14.79 1.83 6.93
CA LEU A 87 -15.64 0.65 7.00
C LEU A 87 -14.79 -0.62 7.02
N TYR A 88 -13.94 -0.81 6.01
CA TYR A 88 -13.07 -2.00 5.93
C TYR A 88 -11.92 -1.83 4.94
N VAL A 89 -10.95 -2.74 5.04
CA VAL A 89 -10.03 -3.13 3.96
C VAL A 89 -10.27 -4.60 3.66
N ARG A 90 -10.48 -4.96 2.40
CA ARG A 90 -10.76 -6.35 2.00
C ARG A 90 -10.01 -6.73 0.74
N ARG A 91 -9.65 -8.01 0.62
CA ARG A 91 -9.17 -8.58 -0.65
C ARG A 91 -10.30 -8.69 -1.67
N THR A 92 -10.00 -8.32 -2.90
CA THR A 92 -10.90 -8.39 -4.05
C THR A 92 -10.13 -8.86 -5.29
N ALA A 93 -10.79 -9.00 -6.45
CA ALA A 93 -10.18 -9.43 -7.71
C ALA A 93 -9.32 -10.70 -7.53
N ALA A 94 -9.90 -11.76 -6.96
CA ALA A 94 -9.22 -13.03 -6.64
C ALA A 94 -7.94 -12.87 -5.77
N GLY A 95 -7.86 -11.79 -4.99
CA GLY A 95 -6.76 -11.46 -4.11
C GLY A 95 -5.68 -10.56 -4.72
N TYR A 96 -5.81 -10.15 -5.98
CA TYR A 96 -4.84 -9.27 -6.65
C TYR A 96 -5.06 -7.78 -6.36
N MET A 97 -6.14 -7.42 -5.67
CA MET A 97 -6.41 -6.05 -5.25
C MET A 97 -6.91 -6.02 -3.80
N LEU A 98 -6.75 -4.86 -3.18
CA LEU A 98 -7.30 -4.52 -1.88
C LEU A 98 -8.29 -3.36 -2.05
N GLU A 99 -9.50 -3.51 -1.54
CA GLU A 99 -10.53 -2.47 -1.52
C GLU A 99 -10.51 -1.78 -0.16
N PHE A 100 -10.17 -0.49 -0.13
CA PHE A 100 -10.41 0.38 1.02
C PHE A 100 -11.75 1.08 0.86
N ARG A 101 -12.69 0.81 1.78
CA ARG A 101 -14.03 1.38 1.75
C ARG A 101 -14.28 2.27 2.97
N TYR A 102 -14.85 3.43 2.73
CA TYR A 102 -15.15 4.43 3.75
C TYR A 102 -16.44 5.19 3.44
N ARG A 103 -17.13 5.66 4.48
CA ARG A 103 -18.30 6.52 4.39
C ARG A 103 -17.90 7.96 4.68
N VAL A 104 -18.45 8.91 3.94
CA VAL A 104 -18.26 10.34 4.18
C VAL A 104 -19.31 10.84 5.17
N LEU A 105 -18.87 11.46 6.26
CA LEU A 105 -19.70 12.09 7.29
C LEU A 105 -19.76 13.60 7.09
N ASP A 106 -18.63 14.23 6.74
CA ASP A 106 -18.52 15.66 6.45
C ASP A 106 -17.71 15.86 5.15
N PRO A 107 -18.37 16.20 4.02
CA PRO A 107 -17.71 16.42 2.75
C PRO A 107 -16.65 17.51 2.77
N LYS A 108 -16.79 18.56 3.60
CA LYS A 108 -15.81 19.66 3.67
C LYS A 108 -14.49 19.16 4.26
N LYS A 109 -14.56 18.35 5.32
CA LYS A 109 -13.38 17.72 5.95
C LYS A 109 -12.77 16.62 5.09
N ALA A 110 -13.58 15.90 4.31
CA ALA A 110 -13.13 14.79 3.49
C ALA A 110 -12.46 15.22 2.16
N LYS A 111 -12.59 16.48 1.74
CA LYS A 111 -11.99 17.03 0.50
C LYS A 111 -10.54 16.60 0.22
N PRO A 112 -9.62 16.55 1.21
CA PRO A 112 -8.23 16.17 0.94
C PRO A 112 -8.05 14.74 0.40
N LEU A 113 -9.01 13.83 0.63
CA LEU A 113 -8.94 12.42 0.20
C LEU A 113 -9.19 12.26 -1.32
N ILE A 114 -9.88 13.21 -1.95
CA ILE A 114 -10.24 13.15 -3.38
C ILE A 114 -9.32 13.96 -4.30
N VAL A 115 -8.35 14.68 -3.73
CA VAL A 115 -7.39 15.46 -4.51
C VAL A 115 -6.60 14.54 -5.44
N ARG A 116 -6.72 14.78 -6.75
CA ARG A 116 -6.11 13.95 -7.81
C ARG A 116 -4.58 13.89 -7.72
N LYS A 117 -3.95 14.99 -7.31
CA LYS A 117 -2.49 15.09 -7.16
C LYS A 117 -1.94 14.26 -5.99
N THR A 118 -2.77 13.96 -5.00
CA THR A 118 -2.38 13.16 -3.84
C THR A 118 -2.24 11.71 -4.29
N LYS A 119 -1.09 11.08 -4.01
CA LYS A 119 -0.84 9.67 -4.30
C LYS A 119 -1.10 8.82 -3.06
N PRO A 120 -2.22 8.07 -2.98
CA PRO A 120 -2.48 7.16 -1.88
C PRO A 120 -1.46 6.03 -1.87
N VAL A 121 -1.01 5.66 -0.68
CA VAL A 121 -0.13 4.51 -0.47
C VAL A 121 -0.70 3.69 0.67
N MET A 122 -0.76 2.37 0.46
CA MET A 122 -1.02 1.41 1.50
C MET A 122 0.30 0.70 1.84
N THR A 123 0.66 0.61 3.11
CA THR A 123 1.88 -0.05 3.56
C THR A 123 1.52 -1.34 4.29
N HIS A 124 2.04 -2.47 3.84
CA HIS A 124 1.92 -3.75 4.54
C HIS A 124 2.87 -3.78 5.74
N HIS A 125 2.37 -4.15 6.93
CA HIS A 125 3.16 -4.11 8.17
C HIS A 125 4.31 -5.10 8.16
N GLU A 126 4.04 -6.36 7.80
CA GLU A 126 5.02 -7.44 7.95
C GLU A 126 6.19 -7.30 6.96
N SER A 127 5.89 -6.97 5.70
CA SER A 127 6.92 -6.86 4.65
C SER A 127 7.40 -5.44 4.38
N GLY A 128 6.74 -4.41 4.93
CA GLY A 128 6.99 -3.01 4.60
C GLY A 128 6.63 -2.60 3.18
N ALA A 129 6.02 -3.50 2.39
CA ALA A 129 5.71 -3.26 0.99
C ALA A 129 4.74 -2.09 0.81
N LYS A 130 5.03 -1.21 -0.15
CA LYS A 130 4.20 -0.06 -0.51
C LYS A 130 3.34 -0.40 -1.72
N LEU A 131 2.05 -0.51 -1.49
CA LEU A 131 1.02 -0.79 -2.47
C LEU A 131 0.37 0.52 -2.91
N VAL A 132 0.14 0.66 -4.21
CA VAL A 132 -0.33 1.90 -4.82
C VAL A 132 -1.67 1.69 -5.50
N VAL A 133 -2.38 2.79 -5.74
CA VAL A 133 -3.59 2.77 -6.55
C VAL A 133 -3.21 2.44 -8.00
N PRO A 134 -3.73 1.33 -8.59
CA PRO A 134 -3.50 1.04 -10.00
C PRO A 134 -4.09 2.14 -10.87
N ALA A 135 -3.38 2.48 -11.95
CA ALA A 135 -3.87 3.41 -12.97
C ALA A 135 -3.64 2.83 -14.37
N PRO A 136 -4.46 1.84 -14.80
CA PRO A 136 -4.42 1.34 -16.17
C PRO A 136 -4.68 2.46 -17.18
N GLU A 137 -4.06 2.39 -18.36
CA GLU A 137 -4.14 3.44 -19.38
C GLU A 137 -5.58 3.73 -19.82
N THR A 138 -6.43 2.70 -19.89
CA THR A 138 -7.80 2.81 -20.40
C THR A 138 -8.82 3.26 -19.36
N THR A 139 -8.59 2.98 -18.07
CA THR A 139 -9.59 3.23 -17.00
C THR A 139 -9.15 4.35 -16.05
N GLY A 140 -7.87 4.75 -16.09
CA GLY A 140 -7.30 5.71 -15.17
C GLY A 140 -7.19 5.18 -13.73
N PRO A 141 -6.85 6.04 -12.75
CA PRO A 141 -6.67 5.62 -11.36
C PRO A 141 -7.95 5.04 -10.75
N MET A 142 -7.84 3.84 -10.18
CA MET A 142 -8.97 3.13 -9.56
C MET A 142 -9.35 3.70 -8.19
N ARG A 143 -9.89 4.92 -8.20
CA ARG A 143 -10.37 5.65 -7.02
C ARG A 143 -11.42 6.70 -7.39
N ASN A 144 -12.27 7.05 -6.45
CA ASN A 144 -13.18 8.18 -6.60
C ASN A 144 -12.38 9.51 -6.49
N THR A 145 -12.60 10.43 -7.43
CA THR A 145 -11.97 11.77 -7.46
C THR A 145 -12.97 12.92 -7.61
N PHE A 146 -14.27 12.62 -7.55
CA PHE A 146 -15.35 13.60 -7.64
C PHE A 146 -15.80 14.07 -6.24
N ASN A 147 -16.59 15.14 -6.22
CA ASN A 147 -17.12 15.71 -4.98
C ASN A 147 -17.90 14.65 -4.19
N GLN A 148 -17.60 14.60 -2.89
CA GLN A 148 -18.20 13.63 -2.00
C GLN A 148 -19.50 14.17 -1.38
N VAL A 149 -20.43 13.26 -1.13
CA VAL A 149 -21.75 13.52 -0.55
C VAL A 149 -21.80 12.88 0.82
N ALA A 150 -22.34 13.60 1.80
CA ALA A 150 -22.50 13.10 3.16
C ALA A 150 -23.39 11.84 3.16
N GLY A 151 -23.09 10.88 4.04
CA GLY A 151 -23.76 9.60 4.16
C GLY A 151 -23.37 8.57 3.09
N GLN A 152 -22.75 8.98 1.98
CA GLN A 152 -22.40 8.08 0.89
C GLN A 152 -21.10 7.33 1.14
N THR A 153 -21.02 6.14 0.54
CA THR A 153 -19.87 5.24 0.65
C THR A 153 -19.01 5.29 -0.60
N TYR A 154 -17.71 5.39 -0.40
CA TYR A 154 -16.69 5.54 -1.44
C TYR A 154 -15.65 4.43 -1.32
N TRP A 155 -14.86 4.26 -2.38
CA TRP A 155 -13.85 3.20 -2.45
C TRP A 155 -12.55 3.68 -3.07
N MET A 156 -11.50 2.90 -2.82
CA MET A 156 -10.18 3.06 -3.40
C MET A 156 -9.54 1.67 -3.49
N PHE A 157 -9.02 1.32 -4.67
CA PHE A 157 -8.28 0.06 -4.82
C PHE A 157 -6.77 0.28 -4.68
N PHE A 158 -6.10 -0.73 -4.15
CA PHE A 158 -4.64 -0.86 -4.14
C PHE A 158 -4.25 -2.17 -4.82
N SER A 159 -3.14 -2.18 -5.55
CA SER A 159 -2.59 -3.42 -6.11
C SER A 159 -2.13 -4.36 -4.99
N ASN A 160 -2.27 -5.66 -5.20
CA ASN A 160 -1.72 -6.70 -4.34
C ASN A 160 -0.92 -7.71 -5.18
N PRO A 161 0.28 -7.32 -5.65
CA PRO A 161 1.10 -8.17 -6.52
C PRO A 161 1.46 -9.46 -5.78
N ALA A 162 1.50 -10.56 -6.53
CA ALA A 162 1.73 -11.91 -5.98
C ALA A 162 0.77 -12.33 -4.84
N LYS A 163 -0.37 -11.63 -4.66
CA LYS A 163 -1.29 -11.84 -3.54
C LYS A 163 -0.58 -11.71 -2.17
N LEU A 164 0.40 -10.82 -2.09
CA LEU A 164 1.27 -10.61 -0.93
C LEU A 164 0.47 -10.46 0.37
N VAL A 165 -0.51 -9.56 0.38
CA VAL A 165 -1.36 -9.28 1.54
C VAL A 165 -2.52 -10.27 1.60
N LYS A 166 -2.70 -10.86 2.78
CA LYS A 166 -3.66 -11.90 3.13
C LYS A 166 -4.69 -11.40 4.16
N PRO A 167 -5.83 -12.09 4.33
CA PRO A 167 -6.76 -11.80 5.42
C PRO A 167 -6.06 -11.98 6.78
N GLY A 168 -6.32 -11.09 7.72
CA GLY A 168 -5.67 -11.03 9.03
C GLY A 168 -4.43 -10.14 9.09
N ASP A 169 -3.83 -9.83 7.94
CA ASP A 169 -2.66 -8.95 7.88
C ASP A 169 -3.03 -7.52 8.27
N HIS A 170 -2.01 -6.74 8.67
CA HIS A 170 -2.18 -5.35 9.05
C HIS A 170 -1.60 -4.41 7.99
N VAL A 171 -2.35 -3.35 7.71
CA VAL A 171 -1.94 -2.31 6.75
C VAL A 171 -2.16 -0.91 7.30
N ASP A 172 -1.32 0.01 6.85
CA ASP A 172 -1.50 1.45 7.02
C ASP A 172 -1.90 2.08 5.70
N ILE A 173 -2.74 3.11 5.72
CA ILE A 173 -3.11 3.88 4.53
C ILE A 173 -2.75 5.35 4.76
N ARG A 174 -2.04 5.94 3.80
CA ARG A 174 -1.69 7.36 3.78
C ARG A 174 -2.17 8.02 2.49
N ILE A 175 -2.93 9.10 2.62
CA ILE A 175 -3.44 9.93 1.53
C ILE A 175 -3.08 11.38 1.83
N GLY A 176 -1.89 11.81 1.40
CA GLY A 176 -1.37 13.14 1.77
C GLY A 176 -1.15 13.21 3.29
N LYS A 177 -1.90 14.09 3.97
CA LYS A 177 -1.88 14.24 5.44
C LYS A 177 -2.85 13.28 6.16
N PHE A 178 -3.78 12.67 5.44
CA PHE A 178 -4.66 11.65 6.01
C PHE A 178 -3.86 10.38 6.23
N GLU A 179 -3.94 9.81 7.43
CA GLU A 179 -3.27 8.57 7.78
C GLU A 179 -4.16 7.72 8.69
N VAL A 180 -4.28 6.44 8.37
CA VAL A 180 -4.98 5.44 9.19
C VAL A 180 -4.03 4.26 9.37
N LYS A 181 -3.85 3.83 10.62
CA LYS A 181 -2.88 2.78 10.95
C LYS A 181 -3.53 1.51 11.50
N GLY A 182 -2.87 0.38 11.26
CA GLY A 182 -3.22 -0.92 11.84
C GLY A 182 -4.61 -1.41 11.42
N LEU A 183 -4.98 -1.19 10.16
CA LEU A 183 -6.20 -1.77 9.60
C LEU A 183 -5.99 -3.26 9.37
N VAL A 184 -6.88 -4.08 9.93
CA VAL A 184 -6.89 -5.53 9.68
C VAL A 184 -7.57 -5.79 8.34
N VAL A 185 -6.92 -6.56 7.49
CA VAL A 185 -7.45 -6.97 6.19
C VAL A 185 -8.45 -8.10 6.37
N GLN A 186 -9.61 -7.98 5.73
CA GLN A 186 -10.66 -8.99 5.67
C GLN A 186 -10.54 -9.87 4.42
#